data_AF-A0A133UJS6-F1
#
_entry.id   AF-A0A133UJS6-F1
#
_cell.length_a   1.000
_cell.length_b   1.000
_cell.length_c   1.000
_cell.angle_alpha   90.00
_cell.angle_beta   90.00
_cell.angle_gamma   90.00
#
_symmetry.space_group_name_H-M   'P 1'
#
loop_
_entity.id
_entity.type
_entity.pdbx_description
1 polymer ?
#
loop_
_entity_poly.entity_id
_entity_poly.type
_entity_poly.pdbx_seq_one_letter_code
_entity_poly.pdbx_strand_id
1 'polypeptide(L)'
;ILPIDKKLHEIYNHLNEFLEGDPPPQEREEKKQWGMETMKDLTEKEYEEERVAELITYIENGMEYWFTFVVEPDVDPTNNQAERDLREPIVIRKIIGTLRNEKGTRIFERIMTMIATWKRQGLNTKEEMLKIIRG
;
A
#
# COMPACT_ATOMS: atom_id res chain seq x y z
N ILE A 1 3.75 -15.88 -19.20
CA ILE A 1 4.06 -15.47 -17.81
C ILE A 1 5.56 -15.22 -17.77
N LEU A 2 5.97 -14.00 -17.42
CA LEU A 2 7.38 -13.63 -17.36
C LEU A 2 8.07 -14.37 -16.20
N PRO A 3 9.37 -14.71 -16.31
CA PRO A 3 10.09 -15.40 -15.23
C PRO A 3 10.00 -14.68 -13.87
N ILE A 4 9.99 -13.34 -13.91
CA ILE A 4 9.86 -12.47 -12.73
C ILE A 4 8.49 -12.60 -12.05
N ASP A 5 7.40 -12.63 -12.83
CA ASP A 5 6.02 -12.72 -12.30
C ASP A 5 5.81 -14.02 -11.50
N LYS A 6 6.27 -15.14 -12.04
CA LYS A 6 6.19 -16.43 -11.34
C LYS A 6 6.94 -16.40 -10.01
N LYS A 7 8.12 -15.77 -9.99
CA LYS A 7 8.95 -15.66 -8.77
C LYS A 7 8.32 -14.79 -7.71
N LEU A 8 7.68 -13.69 -8.10
CA LEU A 8 6.93 -12.83 -7.16
C LEU A 8 5.78 -13.60 -6.50
N HIS A 9 5.02 -14.39 -7.28
CA HIS A 9 3.97 -15.24 -6.74
C HIS A 9 4.50 -16.33 -5.80
N GLU A 10 5.66 -16.93 -6.11
CA GLU A 10 6.33 -17.90 -5.23
C GLU A 10 6.68 -17.26 -3.88
N ILE A 11 7.26 -16.05 -3.86
CA ILE A 11 7.57 -15.31 -2.62
C ILE A 11 6.27 -15.05 -1.83
N TYR A 12 5.24 -14.53 -2.50
CA TYR A 12 3.95 -14.21 -1.88
C TYR A 12 3.30 -15.43 -1.23
N ASN A 13 3.19 -16.56 -1.96
CA ASN A 13 2.58 -17.78 -1.43
C ASN A 13 3.37 -18.31 -0.24
N HIS A 14 4.70 -18.31 -0.33
CA HIS A 14 5.56 -18.79 0.74
C HIS A 14 5.44 -17.97 2.04
N LEU A 15 5.27 -16.65 1.92
CA LEU A 15 5.01 -15.79 3.07
C LEU A 15 3.64 -16.05 3.69
N ASN A 16 2.60 -16.22 2.88
CA ASN A 16 1.25 -16.51 3.40
C ASN A 16 1.19 -17.88 4.09
N GLU A 17 1.75 -18.92 3.47
CA GLU A 17 1.86 -20.25 4.08
C GLU A 17 2.61 -20.21 5.42
N PHE A 18 3.67 -19.40 5.52
CA PHE A 18 4.39 -19.20 6.77
C PHE A 18 3.52 -18.52 7.85
N LEU A 19 2.71 -17.53 7.48
CA LEU A 19 1.84 -16.81 8.41
C LEU A 19 0.66 -17.66 8.91
N GLU A 20 0.24 -18.70 8.19
CA GLU A 20 -0.80 -19.64 8.67
C GLU A 20 -0.40 -20.33 9.99
N GLY A 21 0.90 -20.48 10.25
CA GLY A 21 1.42 -21.06 11.49
C GLY A 21 1.41 -20.13 12.71
N ASP A 22 0.92 -18.88 12.56
CA ASP A 22 1.01 -17.80 13.56
C ASP A 22 2.38 -17.70 14.25
N PRO A 23 3.46 -17.50 13.47
CA PRO A 23 4.83 -17.52 13.98
C PRO A 23 5.08 -16.33 14.93
N PRO A 24 6.02 -16.45 15.88
CA PRO A 24 6.35 -15.37 16.81
C PRO A 24 6.96 -14.15 16.10
N PRO A 25 6.90 -12.95 16.71
CA PRO A 25 7.37 -11.71 16.08
C PRO A 25 8.81 -11.74 15.57
N GLN A 26 9.71 -12.44 16.26
CA GLN A 26 11.11 -12.57 15.82
C GLN A 26 11.21 -13.32 14.48
N GLU A 27 10.54 -14.47 14.38
CA GLU A 27 10.54 -15.26 13.14
C GLU A 27 9.86 -14.50 11.99
N ARG A 28 8.85 -13.68 12.28
CA ARG A 28 8.21 -12.80 11.29
C ARG A 28 9.19 -11.76 10.73
N GLU A 29 10.00 -11.14 11.58
CA GLU A 29 11.01 -10.17 11.11
C GLU A 29 12.07 -10.87 10.25
N GLU A 30 12.56 -12.02 10.68
CA GLU A 30 13.50 -12.84 9.88
C GLU A 30 12.90 -13.22 8.53
N LYS A 31 11.62 -13.59 8.51
CA LYS A 31 10.91 -13.92 7.28
C LYS A 31 10.69 -12.73 6.35
N LYS A 32 10.39 -11.56 6.93
CA LYS A 32 10.28 -10.31 6.18
C LYS A 32 11.61 -9.97 5.50
N GLN A 33 12.73 -10.08 6.22
CA GLN A 33 14.07 -9.85 5.65
C GLN A 33 14.37 -10.83 4.52
N TRP A 34 14.07 -12.12 4.70
CA TRP A 34 14.18 -13.10 3.62
C TRP A 34 13.38 -12.72 2.37
N GLY A 35 12.15 -12.23 2.53
CA GLY A 35 11.31 -11.76 1.43
C GLY A 35 11.91 -10.56 0.70
N MET A 36 12.43 -9.59 1.46
CA MET A 36 13.11 -8.39 0.94
C MET A 36 14.37 -8.76 0.15
N GLU A 37 15.24 -9.60 0.70
CA GLU A 37 16.47 -10.05 0.04
C GLU A 37 16.15 -10.84 -1.24
N THR A 38 15.19 -11.77 -1.17
CA THR A 38 14.79 -12.57 -2.34
C THR A 38 14.20 -11.70 -3.45
N MET A 39 13.42 -10.69 -3.10
CA MET A 39 12.85 -9.75 -4.07
C MET A 39 13.92 -8.82 -4.66
N LYS A 40 14.91 -8.39 -3.86
CA LYS A 40 16.05 -7.60 -4.32
C LYS A 40 16.93 -8.38 -5.30
N ASP A 41 17.25 -9.62 -5.00
CA ASP A 41 18.01 -10.49 -5.92
C ASP A 41 17.27 -10.69 -7.26
N LEU A 42 15.94 -10.56 -7.25
CA LEU A 42 15.13 -10.65 -8.46
C LEU A 42 15.21 -9.37 -9.30
N THR A 43 15.33 -8.20 -8.69
CA THR A 43 15.44 -6.91 -9.39
C THR A 43 16.83 -6.67 -9.97
N GLU A 44 17.88 -7.24 -9.38
CA GLU A 44 19.27 -7.12 -9.86
C GLU A 44 19.58 -7.95 -11.12
N LYS A 45 18.65 -8.77 -11.61
CA LYS A 45 18.83 -9.58 -12.82
C LYS A 45 18.65 -8.75 -14.08
N GLU A 46 19.34 -9.13 -15.15
CA GLU A 46 19.16 -8.53 -16.47
C GLU A 46 17.90 -9.09 -17.15
N TYR A 47 17.07 -8.19 -17.68
CA TYR A 47 15.88 -8.53 -18.45
C TYR A 47 15.87 -7.72 -19.75
N GLU A 48 15.58 -8.39 -20.87
CA GLU A 48 15.57 -7.76 -22.20
C GLU A 48 14.28 -6.96 -22.50
N GLU A 49 13.21 -7.21 -21.75
CA GLU A 49 11.90 -6.61 -22.00
C GLU A 49 11.70 -5.30 -21.24
N GLU A 50 11.39 -4.21 -21.96
CA GLU A 50 11.17 -2.86 -21.40
C GLU A 50 10.11 -2.83 -20.29
N ARG A 51 9.03 -3.59 -20.44
CA ARG A 51 7.97 -3.70 -19.40
C ARG A 51 8.50 -4.29 -18.10
N VAL A 52 9.52 -5.14 -18.16
CA VAL A 52 10.15 -5.69 -16.95
C VAL A 52 10.99 -4.63 -16.27
N ALA A 53 11.63 -3.73 -17.00
CA ALA A 53 12.38 -2.61 -16.42
C ALA A 53 11.45 -1.64 -15.66
N GLU A 54 10.26 -1.34 -16.22
CA GLU A 54 9.24 -0.54 -15.51
C GLU A 54 8.77 -1.23 -14.23
N LEU A 55 8.54 -2.55 -14.28
CA LEU A 55 8.15 -3.35 -13.12
C LEU A 55 9.26 -3.37 -12.05
N ILE A 56 10.52 -3.52 -12.43
CA ILE A 56 11.66 -3.47 -11.51
C ILE A 56 11.73 -2.12 -10.81
N THR A 57 11.65 -1.03 -11.57
CA THR A 57 11.66 0.32 -11.01
C THR A 57 10.50 0.51 -10.02
N TYR A 58 9.32 -0.01 -10.35
CA TYR A 58 8.16 0.02 -9.45
C TYR A 58 8.39 -0.77 -8.16
N ILE A 59 8.97 -1.97 -8.28
CA ILE A 59 9.32 -2.83 -7.16
C ILE A 59 10.34 -2.13 -6.26
N GLU A 60 11.45 -1.64 -6.81
CA GLU A 60 12.52 -0.94 -6.07
C GLU A 60 12.02 0.30 -5.30
N ASN A 61 11.15 1.10 -5.93
CA ASN A 61 10.56 2.27 -5.27
C ASN A 61 9.70 1.91 -4.05
N GLY A 62 9.16 0.69 -4.00
CA GLY A 62 8.30 0.21 -2.92
C GLY A 62 9.01 -0.67 -1.88
N MET A 63 10.34 -0.84 -1.96
CA MET A 63 11.05 -1.94 -1.30
C MET A 63 10.85 -2.01 0.23
N GLU A 64 10.73 -0.85 0.86
CA GLU A 64 10.50 -0.73 2.31
C GLU A 64 9.11 -1.22 2.75
N TYR A 65 8.12 -1.22 1.84
CA TYR A 65 6.71 -1.37 2.18
C TYR A 65 6.10 -2.72 1.82
N TRP A 66 6.66 -3.45 0.83
CA TRP A 66 6.04 -4.65 0.24
C TRP A 66 5.67 -5.74 1.25
N PHE A 67 6.48 -5.91 2.30
CA PHE A 67 6.35 -7.02 3.24
C PHE A 67 5.90 -6.58 4.64
N THR A 68 5.28 -5.40 4.75
CA THR A 68 4.79 -4.87 6.05
C THR A 68 3.79 -5.82 6.72
N PHE A 69 2.92 -6.47 5.93
CA PHE A 69 1.91 -7.43 6.42
C PHE A 69 2.49 -8.63 7.17
N VAL A 70 3.77 -8.97 6.95
CA VAL A 70 4.43 -10.10 7.62
C VAL A 70 4.58 -9.83 9.11
N VAL A 71 4.84 -8.57 9.48
CA VAL A 71 5.11 -8.15 10.86
C VAL A 71 3.95 -7.39 11.49
N GLU A 72 3.08 -6.79 10.68
CA GLU A 72 1.87 -6.09 11.13
C GLU A 72 0.61 -6.89 10.74
N PRO A 73 0.00 -7.67 11.66
CA PRO A 73 -1.17 -8.51 11.36
C PRO A 73 -2.39 -7.76 10.82
N ASP A 74 -2.52 -6.48 11.17
CA ASP A 74 -3.64 -5.62 10.75
C ASP A 74 -3.46 -5.07 9.32
N VAL A 75 -2.30 -5.29 8.70
CA VAL A 75 -2.02 -4.87 7.33
C VAL A 75 -2.36 -6.01 6.37
N ASP A 76 -3.28 -5.75 5.44
CA ASP A 76 -3.65 -6.70 4.39
C ASP A 76 -2.45 -6.96 3.45
N PRO A 77 -2.18 -8.22 3.05
CA PRO A 77 -1.11 -8.56 2.12
C PRO A 77 -1.32 -7.98 0.70
N THR A 78 -2.50 -7.42 0.42
CA THR A 78 -2.88 -6.81 -0.84
C THR A 78 -3.11 -5.31 -0.70
N ASN A 79 -2.81 -4.56 -1.77
CA ASN A 79 -3.03 -3.11 -1.84
C ASN A 79 -4.52 -2.70 -1.91
N ASN A 80 -5.44 -3.68 -1.87
CA ASN A 80 -6.88 -3.46 -2.06
C ASN A 80 -7.46 -2.42 -1.10
N GLN A 81 -6.99 -2.40 0.15
CA GLN A 81 -7.48 -1.45 1.14
C GLN A 81 -7.06 -0.01 0.81
N ALA A 82 -5.79 0.20 0.46
CA ALA A 82 -5.31 1.52 0.08
C ALA A 82 -5.98 2.02 -1.22
N GLU A 83 -6.20 1.14 -2.21
CA GLU A 83 -6.92 1.49 -3.43
C GLU A 83 -8.37 1.91 -3.17
N ARG A 84 -9.06 1.21 -2.27
CA ARG A 84 -10.41 1.57 -1.84
C ARG A 84 -10.43 2.96 -1.19
N ASP A 85 -9.47 3.22 -0.30
CA ASP A 85 -9.37 4.49 0.42
C ASP A 85 -9.02 5.67 -0.51
N LEU A 86 -8.23 5.43 -1.56
CA LEU A 86 -7.85 6.44 -2.55
C LEU A 86 -8.92 6.71 -3.62
N ARG A 87 -9.84 5.76 -3.85
CA ARG A 87 -10.85 5.86 -4.91
C ARG A 87 -11.73 7.09 -4.78
N GLU A 88 -12.25 7.34 -3.58
CA GLU A 88 -13.12 8.50 -3.31
C GLU A 88 -12.38 9.84 -3.52
N PRO A 89 -11.19 10.06 -2.92
CA PRO A 89 -10.37 11.25 -3.22
C PRO A 89 -10.10 11.46 -4.72
N ILE A 90 -9.78 10.39 -5.45
CA ILE A 90 -9.49 10.47 -6.90
C ILE A 90 -10.74 10.90 -7.68
N VAL A 91 -11.90 10.30 -7.37
CA VAL A 91 -13.17 10.68 -8.02
C VAL A 91 -13.50 12.14 -7.75
N ILE A 92 -13.40 12.59 -6.50
CA ILE A 92 -13.66 13.99 -6.13
C ILE A 92 -12.70 14.92 -6.88
N ARG A 93 -11.39 14.62 -6.89
CA ARG A 93 -10.38 15.40 -7.60
C ARG A 93 -10.71 15.52 -9.10
N LYS A 94 -11.15 14.43 -9.73
CA LYS A 94 -11.55 14.42 -11.15
C LYS A 94 -12.77 15.30 -11.40
N ILE A 95 -13.77 15.26 -10.51
CA ILE A 95 -14.99 16.09 -10.62
C ILE A 95 -14.65 17.59 -10.50
N ILE A 96 -13.78 17.97 -9.56
CA ILE A 96 -13.37 19.37 -9.37
C ILE A 96 -12.28 19.83 -10.36
N GLY A 97 -11.86 18.94 -11.27
CA GLY A 97 -10.85 19.18 -12.30
C GLY A 97 -9.41 18.99 -11.79
N THR A 98 -8.93 19.91 -10.96
CA THR A 98 -7.59 19.80 -10.36
C THR A 98 -7.42 20.67 -9.12
N LEU A 99 -6.46 20.31 -8.29
CA LEU A 99 -5.96 21.14 -7.20
C LEU A 99 -4.96 22.14 -7.80
N ARG A 100 -5.29 23.44 -7.75
CA ARG A 100 -4.58 24.49 -8.51
C ARG A 100 -3.33 25.05 -7.82
N ASN A 101 -3.08 24.67 -6.57
CA ASN A 101 -1.89 25.06 -5.80
C ASN A 101 -1.67 24.12 -4.60
N GLU A 102 -0.46 24.14 -4.05
CA GLU A 102 -0.06 23.31 -2.90
C GLU A 102 -0.95 23.49 -1.66
N LYS A 103 -1.39 24.74 -1.41
CA LYS A 103 -2.27 25.04 -0.27
C LYS A 103 -3.61 24.30 -0.41
N GLY A 104 -4.20 24.33 -1.60
CA GLY A 104 -5.44 23.60 -1.92
C GLY A 104 -5.24 22.09 -1.80
N THR A 105 -4.09 21.57 -2.25
CA THR A 105 -3.73 20.16 -2.10
C THR A 105 -3.68 19.75 -0.63
N ARG A 106 -2.95 20.48 0.22
CA ARG A 106 -2.85 20.16 1.65
C ARG A 106 -4.19 20.23 2.37
N ILE A 107 -5.05 21.17 2.00
CA ILE A 107 -6.42 21.26 2.56
C ILE A 107 -7.24 20.03 2.15
N PHE A 108 -7.21 19.67 0.87
CA PHE A 108 -7.93 18.52 0.34
C PHE A 108 -7.46 17.21 1.00
N GLU A 109 -6.14 16.98 1.08
CA GLU A 109 -5.55 15.83 1.77
C GLU A 109 -6.01 15.74 3.21
N ARG A 110 -5.97 16.83 3.98
CA ARG A 110 -6.43 16.85 5.37
C ARG A 110 -7.91 16.49 5.50
N ILE A 111 -8.77 17.09 4.67
CA ILE A 111 -10.21 16.79 4.68
C ILE A 111 -10.44 15.31 4.37
N MET A 112 -9.79 14.77 3.34
CA MET A 112 -9.95 13.37 2.96
C MET A 112 -9.44 12.41 4.05
N THR A 113 -8.31 12.72 4.69
CA THR A 113 -7.78 11.94 5.82
C THR A 113 -8.73 11.94 7.01
N MET A 114 -9.35 13.08 7.33
CA MET A 114 -10.33 13.18 8.41
C MET A 114 -11.59 12.36 8.10
N ILE A 115 -12.12 12.48 6.88
CA ILE A 115 -13.26 11.68 6.42
C ILE A 115 -12.95 10.19 6.49
N ALA A 116 -11.78 9.75 6.00
CA ALA A 116 -11.36 8.36 6.04
C ALA A 116 -11.25 7.84 7.49
N THR A 117 -10.65 8.63 8.38
CA THR A 117 -10.53 8.30 9.80
C THR A 117 -11.90 8.12 10.46
N TRP A 118 -12.83 9.04 10.23
CA TRP A 118 -14.18 8.94 10.81
C TRP A 118 -14.97 7.75 10.27
N LYS A 119 -14.86 7.46 8.96
CA LYS A 119 -15.47 6.25 8.37
C LYS A 119 -14.92 4.98 9.02
N ARG A 120 -13.60 4.89 9.23
CA ARG A 120 -12.96 3.75 9.91
C ARG A 120 -13.41 3.60 11.36
N GLN A 121 -13.72 4.70 12.04
CA GLN A 121 -14.26 4.69 13.41
C GLN A 121 -15.78 4.47 13.47
N GLY A 122 -16.47 4.31 12.32
CA GLY A 122 -17.93 4.17 12.28
C GLY A 122 -18.70 5.45 12.63
N LEU A 123 -18.04 6.61 12.56
CA LEU A 123 -18.63 7.91 12.89
C LEU A 123 -19.35 8.53 11.69
N ASN A 124 -20.33 9.40 11.97
CA ASN A 124 -21.00 10.18 10.95
C ASN A 124 -20.10 11.33 10.47
N THR A 125 -19.56 11.19 9.25
CA THR A 125 -18.61 12.16 8.68
C THR A 125 -19.14 13.58 8.59
N LYS A 126 -20.45 13.75 8.35
CA LYS A 126 -21.09 15.07 8.28
C LYS A 126 -21.14 15.73 9.66
N GLU A 127 -21.52 14.98 10.69
CA GLU A 127 -21.59 15.50 12.06
C GLU A 127 -20.20 15.90 12.57
N GLU A 128 -19.19 15.05 12.35
CA GLU A 128 -17.82 15.35 12.76
C GLU A 128 -17.23 16.56 12.02
N MET A 129 -17.49 16.68 10.71
CA MET A 129 -17.09 17.86 9.95
C MET A 129 -17.75 19.14 10.48
N LEU A 130 -19.04 19.08 10.83
CA LEU A 130 -19.75 20.22 11.40
C LEU A 130 -19.20 20.63 12.77
N LYS A 131 -18.79 19.68 13.62
CA LYS A 131 -18.15 19.99 14.91
C LYS A 131 -16.88 20.82 14.73
N ILE A 132 -16.06 20.50 13.73
CA ILE A 132 -14.81 21.20 13.46
C ILE A 132 -15.03 22.58 12.83
N ILE A 133 -16.04 22.74 11.98
CA ILE A 133 -16.34 24.03 11.35
C ILE A 133 -17.02 25.01 12.34
N ARG A 134 -17.75 24.49 13.33
CA ARG A 134 -18.51 25.29 14.31
C ARG A 134 -17.75 25.56 15.61
N GLY A 135 -16.64 24.85 15.86
CA GLY A 135 -15.70 25.13 16.95
C GLY A 135 -14.79 26.30 16.60
#